data_AF-A0A7W1CB00-F1
#
_entry.id   AF-A0A7W1CB00-F1
#
_cell.length_a   1.000
_cell.length_b   1.000
_cell.length_c   1.000
_cell.angle_alpha   90.00
_cell.angle_beta   90.00
_cell.angle_gamma   90.00
#
_symmetry.space_group_name_H-M   'P 1'
#
loop_
_entity.id
_entity.type
_entity.pdbx_description
1 polymer ?
#
loop_
_entity_poly.entity_id
_entity_poly.type
_entity_poly.pdbx_seq_one_letter_code
_entity_poly.pdbx_strand_id
1 'polypeptide(L)'
;MRFGDSILSSLAGLGLAAGSAAAQTPAAAAGAPDTTAFRRLELPTPTTVRSASGAPGAGYWQQRVDYAIRATLDTGTRSVRAEERITYTNNSPDTLRYLWLHLDQNVFNSESRGFRLFDQRSRFGTGGAEGGMRILKVAQPAAAAGRGRPAVA
;
A
#
# COMPACT_ATOMS: atom_id res chain seq x y z
N MET A 1 -95.23 -17.46 -52.67
CA MET A 1 -94.44 -16.65 -51.71
C MET A 1 -93.12 -17.38 -51.54
N ARG A 2 -92.02 -16.99 -52.22
CA ARG A 2 -91.15 -15.82 -51.94
C ARG A 2 -90.68 -15.85 -50.49
N PHE A 3 -89.42 -15.98 -50.08
CA PHE A 3 -88.03 -16.12 -50.61
C PHE A 3 -87.29 -16.79 -49.42
N GLY A 4 -86.25 -17.62 -49.47
CA GLY A 4 -85.18 -17.87 -50.43
C GLY A 4 -83.89 -18.06 -49.60
N ASP A 5 -83.37 -19.28 -49.54
CA ASP A 5 -81.99 -19.57 -49.14
C ASP A 5 -81.02 -18.90 -50.11
N SER A 6 -79.97 -18.23 -49.61
CA SER A 6 -78.68 -17.91 -50.30
C SER A 6 -77.78 -17.07 -49.36
N ILE A 7 -76.64 -17.56 -48.87
CA ILE A 7 -75.30 -17.66 -49.49
C ILE A 7 -74.47 -16.34 -49.41
N LEU A 8 -73.33 -16.47 -48.70
CA LEU A 8 -72.05 -15.74 -48.71
C LEU A 8 -71.98 -14.21 -48.47
N SER A 9 -71.16 -13.83 -47.50
CA SER A 9 -70.18 -12.72 -47.63
C SER A 9 -69.08 -12.82 -46.58
N SER A 10 -67.85 -12.79 -47.08
CA SER A 10 -66.56 -12.93 -46.41
C SER A 10 -66.23 -11.76 -45.49
N LEU A 11 -65.62 -12.00 -44.33
CA LEU A 11 -64.69 -11.05 -43.73
C LEU A 11 -63.45 -11.79 -43.22
N ALA A 12 -62.34 -11.53 -43.90
CA ALA A 12 -61.01 -11.99 -43.52
C ALA A 12 -60.61 -11.35 -42.19
N GLY A 13 -60.61 -12.14 -41.12
CA GLY A 13 -60.03 -11.76 -39.84
C GLY A 13 -58.53 -11.94 -39.88
N LEU A 14 -57.80 -10.85 -40.15
CA LEU A 14 -56.36 -10.75 -40.01
C LEU A 14 -55.97 -10.79 -38.52
N GLY A 15 -55.83 -11.99 -37.96
CA GLY A 15 -55.35 -12.19 -36.60
C GLY A 15 -53.82 -12.16 -36.57
N LEU A 16 -53.26 -11.02 -36.15
CA LEU A 16 -51.83 -10.80 -35.94
C LEU A 16 -51.18 -11.96 -35.14
N ALA A 17 -50.19 -12.61 -35.73
CA ALA A 17 -49.21 -13.37 -34.97
C ALA A 17 -48.36 -12.38 -34.17
N ALA A 18 -48.57 -12.32 -32.86
CA ALA A 18 -47.69 -11.58 -31.95
C ALA A 18 -46.35 -12.31 -31.87
N GLY A 19 -45.42 -11.94 -32.75
CA GLY A 19 -44.03 -12.36 -32.65
C GLY A 19 -43.46 -11.91 -31.31
N SER A 20 -42.85 -12.84 -30.57
CA SER A 20 -42.12 -12.51 -29.36
C SER A 20 -40.96 -11.59 -29.73
N ALA A 21 -41.07 -10.31 -29.40
CA ALA A 21 -39.96 -9.39 -29.44
C ALA A 21 -39.01 -9.77 -28.30
N ALA A 22 -37.95 -10.53 -28.62
CA ALA A 22 -36.81 -10.63 -27.73
C ALA A 22 -36.22 -9.22 -27.61
N ALA A 23 -36.40 -8.58 -26.45
CA ALA A 23 -35.71 -7.35 -26.14
C ALA A 23 -34.21 -7.66 -26.20
N GLN A 24 -33.53 -7.19 -27.24
CA GLN A 24 -32.08 -7.17 -27.27
C GLN A 24 -31.65 -6.27 -26.12
N THR A 25 -31.13 -6.87 -25.05
CA THR A 25 -30.28 -6.12 -24.11
C THR A 25 -29.15 -5.58 -24.98
N PRO A 26 -28.98 -4.25 -25.11
CA PRO A 26 -27.83 -3.75 -25.84
C PRO A 26 -26.61 -4.29 -25.11
N ALA A 27 -25.90 -5.22 -25.75
CA ALA A 27 -24.56 -5.58 -25.31
C ALA A 27 -23.81 -4.25 -25.25
N ALA A 28 -23.37 -3.87 -24.05
CA ALA A 28 -22.57 -2.67 -23.88
C ALA A 28 -21.39 -2.81 -24.85
N ALA A 29 -21.42 -2.05 -25.93
CA ALA A 29 -20.31 -2.00 -26.86
C ALA A 29 -19.13 -1.54 -26.02
N ALA A 30 -18.13 -2.40 -25.86
CA ALA A 30 -16.85 -1.99 -25.30
C ALA A 30 -16.27 -0.97 -26.29
N GLY A 31 -16.56 0.31 -26.05
CA GLY A 31 -16.04 1.41 -26.85
C GLY A 31 -14.52 1.35 -26.86
N ALA A 32 -13.92 1.81 -27.96
CA ALA A 32 -12.47 1.93 -28.08
C ALA A 32 -11.89 2.59 -26.81
N PRO A 33 -10.74 2.11 -26.30
CA PRO A 33 -10.21 2.59 -25.04
C PRO A 33 -10.01 4.11 -25.12
N ASP A 34 -10.70 4.84 -24.24
CA ASP A 34 -10.58 6.29 -24.15
C ASP A 34 -9.14 6.66 -23.83
N THR A 35 -8.44 7.31 -24.76
CA THR A 35 -7.04 7.73 -24.60
C THR A 35 -6.91 9.18 -24.09
N THR A 36 -8.02 9.85 -23.79
CA THR A 36 -7.98 11.24 -23.31
C THR A 36 -7.35 11.35 -21.93
N ALA A 37 -6.80 12.52 -21.62
CA ALA A 37 -6.17 12.80 -20.33
C ALA A 37 -7.13 12.71 -19.13
N PHE A 38 -8.44 12.78 -19.39
CA PHE A 38 -9.49 12.76 -18.37
C PHE A 38 -10.33 11.47 -18.37
N ARG A 39 -9.85 10.42 -19.05
CA ARG A 39 -10.52 9.10 -19.01
C ARG A 39 -10.71 8.65 -17.55
N ARG A 40 -11.82 7.96 -17.27
CA ARG A 40 -11.99 7.28 -15.98
C ARG A 40 -10.86 6.27 -15.83
N LEU A 41 -10.10 6.38 -14.75
CA LEU A 41 -9.15 5.33 -14.37
C LEU A 41 -9.94 4.19 -13.73
N GLU A 42 -9.91 3.01 -14.36
CA GLU A 42 -10.41 1.79 -13.73
C GLU A 42 -9.54 1.47 -12.51
N LEU A 43 -10.12 1.62 -11.32
CA LEU A 43 -9.44 1.35 -10.06
C LEU A 43 -9.66 -0.10 -9.64
N PRO A 44 -8.68 -0.75 -8.99
CA PRO A 44 -8.86 -2.10 -8.44
C PRO A 44 -10.07 -2.17 -7.51
N THR A 45 -10.79 -3.29 -7.56
CA THR A 45 -11.90 -3.60 -6.64
C THR A 45 -11.40 -3.66 -5.18
N PRO A 46 -12.22 -3.28 -4.19
CA PRO A 46 -11.84 -3.35 -2.79
C PRO A 46 -11.38 -4.74 -2.37
N THR A 47 -10.40 -4.79 -1.47
CA THR A 47 -9.90 -6.02 -0.86
C THR A 47 -9.97 -5.93 0.66
N THR A 48 -9.70 -7.03 1.37
CA THR A 48 -9.68 -7.06 2.85
C THR A 48 -8.68 -6.07 3.46
N VAL A 49 -7.64 -5.68 2.72
CA VAL A 49 -6.61 -4.73 3.16
C VAL A 49 -6.84 -3.30 2.67
N ARG A 50 -7.69 -3.07 1.65
CA ARG A 50 -7.96 -1.75 1.06
C ARG A 50 -9.42 -1.61 0.65
N SER A 51 -10.14 -0.67 1.27
CA SER A 51 -11.56 -0.43 0.98
C SER A 51 -11.78 0.31 -0.35
N ALA A 52 -13.05 0.42 -0.78
CA ALA A 52 -13.47 1.19 -1.96
C ALA A 52 -13.13 2.68 -1.89
N SER A 53 -13.05 3.23 -0.67
CA SER A 53 -12.66 4.61 -0.44
C SER A 53 -11.14 4.80 -0.42
N GLY A 54 -10.36 3.73 -0.57
CA GLY A 54 -8.90 3.76 -0.44
C GLY A 54 -8.40 3.77 1.00
N ALA A 55 -9.30 3.70 2.00
CA ALA A 55 -8.95 3.58 3.39
C ALA A 55 -8.41 2.16 3.72
N PRO A 56 -7.60 2.02 4.78
CA PRO A 56 -7.26 0.73 5.36
C PRO A 56 -8.48 -0.16 5.57
N GLY A 57 -8.45 -1.38 5.02
CA GLY A 57 -9.47 -2.40 5.25
C GLY A 57 -9.31 -3.10 6.61
N ALA A 58 -10.23 -3.99 6.96
CA ALA A 58 -10.22 -4.69 8.25
C ALA A 58 -8.96 -5.57 8.46
N GLY A 59 -8.40 -6.13 7.39
CA GLY A 59 -7.16 -6.91 7.43
C GLY A 59 -5.88 -6.09 7.35
N TYR A 60 -5.98 -4.76 7.32
CA TYR A 60 -4.82 -3.89 7.24
C TYR A 60 -4.15 -3.76 8.61
N TRP A 61 -2.86 -4.09 8.67
CA TRP A 61 -2.02 -3.93 9.86
C TRP A 61 -0.88 -2.94 9.59
N GLN A 62 -0.43 -2.28 10.64
CA GLN A 62 0.74 -1.40 10.61
C GLN A 62 1.66 -1.77 11.76
N GLN A 63 2.97 -1.80 11.52
CA GLN A 63 3.93 -1.98 12.60
C GLN A 63 4.00 -0.73 13.46
N ARG A 64 4.37 -0.93 14.73
CA ARG A 64 4.61 0.17 15.66
C ARG A 64 6.03 0.08 16.19
N VAL A 65 6.72 1.20 16.17
CA VAL A 65 8.08 1.32 16.71
C VAL A 65 8.13 2.54 17.62
N ASP A 66 8.49 2.33 18.87
CA ASP A 66 8.70 3.40 19.84
C ASP A 66 10.18 3.59 20.11
N TYR A 67 10.59 4.84 20.17
CA TYR A 67 11.97 5.24 20.38
C TYR A 67 12.08 6.04 21.67
N ALA A 68 12.98 5.62 22.56
CA ALA A 68 13.41 6.41 23.71
C ALA A 68 14.91 6.69 23.57
N ILE A 69 15.24 7.94 23.23
CA ILE A 69 16.61 8.39 22.99
C ILE A 69 17.02 9.32 24.13
N ARG A 70 18.13 9.00 24.81
CA ARG A 70 18.81 9.87 25.77
C ARG A 70 20.15 10.27 25.19
N ALA A 71 20.38 11.57 25.03
CA ALA A 71 21.63 12.09 24.48
C ALA A 71 22.26 13.15 25.38
N THR A 72 23.58 13.25 25.35
CA THR A 72 24.36 14.26 26.08
C THR A 72 25.41 14.85 25.17
N LEU A 73 25.44 16.17 25.08
CA LEU A 73 26.47 16.94 24.37
C LEU A 73 27.61 17.28 25.34
N ASP A 74 28.82 16.93 24.96
CA ASP A 74 30.06 17.28 25.66
C ASP A 74 30.83 18.28 24.79
N THR A 75 30.86 19.54 25.22
CA THR A 75 31.52 20.64 24.49
C THR A 75 33.04 20.61 24.64
N GLY A 76 33.57 20.00 25.70
CA GLY A 76 35.00 19.87 25.92
C GLY A 76 35.63 18.87 24.95
N THR A 77 34.98 17.70 24.78
CA THR A 77 35.42 16.68 23.82
C THR A 77 34.78 16.80 22.45
N ARG A 78 33.87 17.77 22.25
CA ARG A 78 33.11 18.01 21.00
C ARG A 78 32.39 16.74 20.53
N SER A 79 31.80 16.00 21.48
CA SER A 79 31.17 14.71 21.20
C SER A 79 29.73 14.66 21.70
N VAL A 80 28.91 13.84 21.04
CA VAL A 80 27.57 13.50 21.49
C VAL A 80 27.56 12.03 21.87
N ARG A 81 27.13 11.72 23.10
CA ARG A 81 26.90 10.34 23.55
C ARG A 81 25.41 10.11 23.67
N ALA A 82 24.92 8.98 23.17
CA ALA A 82 23.51 8.64 23.22
C ALA A 82 23.27 7.17 23.59
N GLU A 83 22.16 6.92 24.26
CA GLU A 83 21.56 5.60 24.48
C GLU A 83 20.15 5.61 23.88
N GLU A 84 19.86 4.62 23.04
CA GLU A 84 18.56 4.45 22.39
C GLU A 84 17.93 3.11 22.77
N ARG A 85 16.65 3.16 23.15
CA ARG A 85 15.82 1.97 23.31
C ARG A 85 14.71 1.97 22.27
N ILE A 86 14.75 0.96 21.40
CA ILE A 86 13.76 0.70 20.37
C ILE A 86 12.80 -0.39 20.89
N THR A 87 11.51 -0.08 20.95
CA THR A 87 10.46 -1.07 21.24
C THR A 87 9.66 -1.34 19.98
N TYR A 88 9.86 -2.52 19.40
CA TYR A 88 9.17 -2.95 18.19
C TYR A 88 7.96 -3.80 18.53
N THR A 89 6.79 -3.42 18.02
CA THR A 89 5.55 -4.21 18.13
C THR A 89 5.22 -4.80 16.76
N ASN A 90 5.30 -6.12 16.66
CA ASN A 90 4.86 -6.86 15.47
C ASN A 90 3.35 -7.05 15.52
N ASN A 91 2.63 -6.34 14.66
CA ASN A 91 1.20 -6.48 14.43
C ASN A 91 0.90 -7.35 13.19
N SER A 92 1.92 -7.84 12.48
CA SER A 92 1.74 -8.79 11.39
C SER A 92 1.22 -10.12 11.94
N PRO A 93 0.35 -10.83 11.20
CA PRO A 93 0.03 -12.23 11.50
C PRO A 93 1.24 -13.17 11.40
N ASP A 94 2.29 -12.75 10.69
CA ASP A 94 3.49 -13.56 10.48
C ASP A 94 4.50 -13.41 11.62
N THR A 95 5.24 -14.50 11.89
CA THR A 95 6.30 -14.50 12.90
C THR A 95 7.53 -13.75 12.39
N LEU A 96 7.89 -12.64 13.05
CA LEU A 96 9.10 -11.89 12.75
C LEU A 96 10.34 -12.61 13.30
N ARG A 97 11.25 -13.03 12.42
CA ARG A 97 12.49 -13.74 12.78
C ARG A 97 13.71 -12.82 12.90
N TYR A 98 13.71 -11.72 12.14
CA TYR A 98 14.82 -10.78 12.06
C TYR A 98 14.28 -9.35 12.05
N LEU A 99 15.01 -8.44 12.71
CA LEU A 99 14.78 -7.01 12.61
C LEU A 99 15.97 -6.38 11.89
N TRP A 100 15.70 -5.67 10.81
CA TRP A 100 16.71 -4.90 10.08
C TRP A 100 16.63 -3.45 10.52
N LEU A 101 17.78 -2.85 10.81
CA LEU A 101 17.90 -1.45 11.16
C LEU A 101 18.70 -0.74 10.07
N HIS A 102 18.22 0.43 9.65
CA HIS A 102 18.97 1.31 8.76
C HIS A 102 19.93 2.14 9.60
N LEU A 103 21.21 2.12 9.25
CA LEU A 103 22.23 2.98 9.84
C LEU A 103 22.98 3.69 8.72
N ASP A 104 23.19 5.00 8.89
CA ASP A 104 23.97 5.78 7.95
C ASP A 104 25.44 5.33 7.95
N GLN A 105 26.08 5.42 6.79
CA GLN A 105 27.51 5.12 6.69
C GLN A 105 28.32 6.13 7.49
N ASN A 106 29.24 5.63 8.31
CA ASN A 106 30.19 6.48 9.02
C ASN A 106 31.31 6.96 8.08
N VAL A 107 31.00 7.91 7.18
CA VAL A 107 31.94 8.44 6.18
C VAL A 107 33.10 9.25 6.77
N PHE A 108 32.98 9.69 8.02
CA PHE A 108 34.03 10.44 8.74
C PHE A 108 35.08 9.54 9.39
N ASN A 109 34.88 8.22 9.35
CA ASN A 109 35.91 7.25 9.73
C ASN A 109 36.84 7.02 8.53
N SER A 110 38.15 7.23 8.74
CA SER A 110 39.21 7.06 7.74
C SER A 110 39.28 5.66 7.13
N GLU A 111 38.87 4.63 7.89
CA GLU A 111 38.81 3.25 7.43
C GLU A 111 37.53 2.92 6.65
N SER A 112 36.54 3.81 6.67
CA SER A 112 35.26 3.58 6.00
C SER A 112 35.42 3.50 4.49
N ARG A 113 34.53 2.73 3.85
CA ARG A 113 34.48 2.68 2.39
C ARG A 113 34.18 4.04 1.77
N GLY A 114 33.25 4.80 2.38
CA GLY A 114 32.92 6.15 1.91
C GLY A 114 34.13 7.08 1.90
N PHE A 115 34.92 7.07 2.97
CA PHE A 115 36.14 7.87 3.07
C PHE A 115 37.18 7.49 2.00
N ARG A 116 37.33 6.20 1.69
CA ARG A 116 38.31 5.74 0.69
C ARG A 116 37.85 5.88 -0.76
N LEU A 117 36.53 5.96 -0.99
CA LEU A 117 35.97 6.03 -2.35
C LEU A 117 35.99 7.45 -2.92
N PHE A 118 35.89 8.48 -2.08
CA PHE A 118 35.82 9.87 -2.54
C PHE A 118 37.12 10.62 -2.24
N ASP A 119 37.52 11.48 -3.18
CA ASP A 119 38.57 12.46 -2.90
C ASP A 119 38.14 13.37 -1.75
N GLN A 120 39.02 13.61 -0.79
CA GLN A 120 38.66 14.31 0.45
C GLN A 120 38.35 15.79 0.25
N ARG A 121 38.81 16.37 -0.86
CA ARG A 121 38.51 17.77 -1.23
C ARG A 121 37.29 17.88 -2.14
N SER A 122 36.69 16.76 -2.54
CA SER A 122 35.42 16.71 -3.28
C SER A 122 34.25 17.15 -2.40
N ARG A 123 33.15 17.57 -3.03
CA ARG A 123 31.85 17.79 -2.38
C ARG A 123 31.29 16.55 -1.65
N PHE A 124 31.83 15.36 -1.95
CA PHE A 124 31.46 14.09 -1.32
C PHE A 124 32.52 13.60 -0.31
N GLY A 125 33.65 14.30 -0.20
CA GLY A 125 34.70 14.02 0.78
C GLY A 125 34.44 14.72 2.11
N THR A 126 35.15 14.30 3.16
CA THR A 126 34.96 14.85 4.51
C THR A 126 35.90 16.02 4.82
N GLY A 127 36.65 16.52 3.84
CA GLY A 127 37.62 17.60 4.04
C GLY A 127 38.82 17.18 4.90
N GLY A 128 39.06 15.88 5.07
CA GLY A 128 40.08 15.36 5.99
C GLY A 128 39.64 15.39 7.47
N ALA A 129 38.36 15.69 7.76
CA ALA A 129 37.82 15.59 9.09
C ALA A 129 37.75 14.12 9.52
N GLU A 130 38.38 13.81 10.65
CA GLU A 130 38.36 12.48 11.28
C GLU A 130 37.34 12.46 12.42
N GLY A 131 36.49 11.43 12.44
CA GLY A 131 35.53 11.21 13.52
C GLY A 131 34.33 10.36 13.10
N GLY A 132 33.15 10.86 13.46
CA GLY A 132 31.87 10.23 13.15
C GLY A 132 31.31 9.35 14.26
N MET A 133 30.58 8.30 13.88
CA MET A 133 29.79 7.49 14.81
C MET A 133 30.52 6.22 15.27
N ARG A 134 30.47 5.95 16.58
CA ARG A 134 30.89 4.66 17.16
C ARG A 134 29.75 4.01 17.92
N ILE A 135 29.36 2.81 17.50
CA ILE A 135 28.39 1.98 18.21
C ILE A 135 29.11 1.30 19.36
N LEU A 136 28.78 1.68 20.59
CA LEU A 136 29.45 1.16 21.78
C LEU A 136 28.94 -0.24 22.16
N LYS A 137 27.63 -0.45 22.04
CA LYS A 137 26.98 -1.71 22.41
C LYS A 137 25.64 -1.83 21.69
N VAL A 138 25.32 -3.05 21.25
CA VAL A 138 23.97 -3.45 20.85
C VAL A 138 23.57 -4.62 21.72
N ALA A 139 22.39 -4.57 22.31
CA ALA A 139 21.87 -5.65 23.14
C ALA A 139 20.35 -5.72 23.02
N GLN A 140 19.84 -6.94 23.02
CA GLN A 140 18.42 -7.21 23.16
C GLN A 140 18.14 -7.55 24.63
N PRO A 141 17.45 -6.67 25.38
CA PRO A 141 16.97 -7.05 26.71
C PRO A 141 15.88 -8.11 26.59
N ALA A 142 15.64 -8.88 27.66
CA ALA A 142 14.54 -9.83 27.72
C ALA A 142 13.23 -9.13 27.34
N ALA A 143 12.44 -9.76 26.47
CA ALA A 143 11.19 -9.19 26.01
C ALA A 143 10.27 -8.93 27.21
N ALA A 144 9.83 -7.68 27.37
CA ALA A 144 8.75 -7.39 28.32
C ALA A 144 7.51 -8.16 27.87
N ALA A 145 6.81 -8.82 28.81
CA ALA A 145 5.57 -9.53 28.53
C ALA A 145 4.57 -8.57 27.87
N GLY A 146 4.37 -8.72 26.56
CA GLY A 146 3.58 -7.80 25.75
C GLY A 146 2.09 -7.90 26.11
N ARG A 147 1.44 -6.74 26.30
CA ARG A 147 -0.02 -6.63 26.19
C ARG A 147 -0.41 -6.80 24.72
N GLY A 148 -0.53 -8.05 24.29
CA GLY A 148 -1.05 -8.37 22.96
C GLY A 148 -2.48 -7.86 22.82
N ARG A 149 -2.77 -7.14 21.73
CA ARG A 149 -4.15 -6.82 21.37
C ARG A 149 -4.87 -8.15 21.08
N PRO A 150 -6.06 -8.43 21.64
CA PRO A 150 -6.79 -9.62 21.26
C PRO A 150 -7.05 -9.60 19.75
N ALA A 151 -6.84 -10.74 19.10
CA ALA A 151 -7.18 -10.91 17.70
C ALA A 151 -8.66 -10.59 17.52
N VAL A 152 -8.98 -9.64 16.64
CA VAL A 152 -10.35 -9.41 16.22
C VAL A 152 -10.70 -10.55 15.27
N ALA A 153 -11.65 -11.38 15.69
CA ALA A 153 -12.17 -12.54 14.95
C ALA A 153 -12.92 -12.13 13.68
#